data_AF-A0A7Y3EPA9-F1
#
_entry.id   AF-A0A7Y3EPA9-F1
#
_cell.length_a   1.000
_cell.length_b   1.000
_cell.length_c   1.000
_cell.angle_alpha   90.00
_cell.angle_beta   90.00
_cell.angle_gamma   90.00
#
_symmetry.space_group_name_H-M   'P 1'
#
loop_
_entity.id
_entity.type
_entity.pdbx_description
1 polymer ?
#
loop_
_entity_poly.entity_id
_entity_poly.type
_entity_poly.pdbx_seq_one_letter_code
_entity_poly.pdbx_strand_id
1 'polypeptide(L)'
;MRRTLVLVLLVLNSSLSFSQLGGESTYQFLNLISSPRQAALGGKVITNVDYDVTQPLYNPATINVEMNNQLALNYSSYLGGINYGTAAYAYTWDRRTQTFHIGVT
;
A
#
# COMPACT_ATOMS: atom_id res chain seq x y z
N MET A 1 20.64 42.00 -31.44
CA MET A 1 21.55 41.16 -30.61
C MET A 1 20.89 40.65 -29.34
N ARG A 2 20.37 41.50 -28.44
CA ARG A 2 19.77 41.05 -27.16
C ARG A 2 18.58 40.07 -27.31
N ARG A 3 17.67 40.31 -28.26
CA ARG A 3 16.52 39.42 -28.56
C ARG A 3 16.94 38.06 -29.13
N THR A 4 17.93 38.06 -30.03
CA THR A 4 18.47 36.84 -30.64
C THR A 4 19.13 35.94 -29.60
N LEU A 5 19.85 36.54 -28.64
CA LEU A 5 20.51 35.84 -27.55
C LEU A 5 19.51 35.19 -26.58
N VAL A 6 18.39 35.86 -26.29
CA VAL A 6 17.29 35.30 -25.48
C VAL A 6 16.63 34.11 -26.19
N LEU A 7 16.40 34.19 -27.50
CA LEU A 7 15.83 33.08 -28.27
C LEU A 7 16.75 31.87 -28.29
N VAL A 8 18.05 32.07 -28.50
CA VAL A 8 19.05 31.00 -28.45
C VAL A 8 19.07 30.33 -27.07
N LEU A 9 19.01 31.12 -25.98
CA LEU A 9 18.97 30.61 -24.63
C LEU A 9 17.72 29.76 -24.35
N LEU A 10 16.55 30.19 -24.84
CA LEU A 10 15.28 29.46 -24.68
C LEU A 10 15.30 28.11 -25.40
N VAL A 11 15.84 28.07 -26.62
CA VAL A 11 15.96 26.83 -27.40
C VAL A 11 16.92 25.85 -26.73
N LEU A 12 18.08 26.33 -26.24
CA LEU A 12 19.05 25.50 -25.52
C LEU A 12 18.47 24.90 -24.22
N ASN A 13 17.68 25.67 -23.46
CA ASN A 13 17.04 25.16 -22.25
C ASN A 13 16.00 24.07 -22.56
N SER A 14 15.25 24.21 -23.65
CA SER A 14 14.27 23.19 -24.06
C SER A 14 14.93 21.86 -24.45
N SER A 15 16.11 21.89 -25.07
CA SER A 15 16.84 20.67 -25.45
C SER A 15 17.54 19.95 -24.30
N LEU A 16 17.78 20.64 -23.18
CA LEU A 16 18.45 20.09 -21.99
C LEU A 16 17.48 19.67 -20.88
N SER A 17 16.18 19.96 -21.05
CA SER A 17 15.16 19.63 -20.07
C SER A 17 14.69 18.19 -20.26
N PHE A 18 14.82 17.35 -19.23
CA PHE A 18 14.18 16.04 -19.18
C PHE A 18 12.73 16.18 -18.71
N SER A 19 11.83 15.35 -19.23
CA SER A 19 10.47 15.27 -18.70
C SER A 19 10.51 14.83 -17.24
N GLN A 20 9.73 15.48 -16.38
CA GLN A 20 9.59 15.04 -15.00
C GLN A 20 8.93 13.66 -14.98
N LEU A 21 9.61 12.67 -14.39
CA LEU A 21 8.98 11.41 -14.01
C LEU A 21 7.95 11.74 -12.93
N GLY A 22 6.66 11.73 -13.29
CA GLY A 22 5.53 12.05 -12.40
C GLY A 22 5.26 11.00 -11.30
N GLY A 23 6.31 10.27 -10.89
CA GLY A 23 6.27 9.12 -9.98
C GLY A 23 6.93 7.89 -10.59
N GLU A 24 7.80 7.21 -9.83
CA GLU A 24 8.42 5.94 -10.27
C GLU A 24 7.47 4.73 -10.12
N SER A 25 6.34 4.87 -9.43
CA SER A 25 5.44 3.75 -9.11
C SER A 25 3.98 4.15 -9.13
N THR A 26 3.18 3.43 -9.93
CA THR A 26 1.74 3.68 -10.15
C THR A 26 0.86 3.29 -8.95
N TYR A 27 1.34 2.39 -8.09
CA TYR A 27 0.56 1.79 -6.99
C TYR A 27 1.26 1.89 -5.63
N GLN A 28 1.82 3.07 -5.30
CA GLN A 28 2.50 3.27 -4.02
C GLN A 28 1.60 3.09 -2.79
N PHE A 29 0.27 3.19 -2.94
CA PHE A 29 -0.66 2.95 -1.85
C PHE A 29 -0.62 1.51 -1.33
N LEU A 30 -0.19 0.53 -2.14
CA LEU A 30 0.00 -0.86 -1.71
C LEU A 30 1.14 -1.01 -0.70
N ASN A 31 2.06 -0.03 -0.65
CA ASN A 31 3.13 0.00 0.35
C ASN A 31 2.71 0.71 1.64
N LEU A 32 1.49 1.24 1.71
CA LEU A 32 0.96 1.82 2.95
C LEU A 32 0.58 0.72 3.92
N ILE A 33 0.67 1.04 5.21
CA ILE A 33 0.45 0.07 6.27
C ILE A 33 -1.06 -0.20 6.40
N SER A 34 -1.47 -1.45 6.24
CA SER A 34 -2.88 -1.84 6.18
C SER A 34 -3.58 -1.84 7.54
N SER A 35 -2.86 -1.98 8.66
CA SER A 35 -3.45 -1.94 10.01
C SER A 35 -2.66 -1.08 11.02
N PRO A 36 -3.34 -0.37 11.95
CA PRO A 36 -2.67 0.40 13.00
C PRO A 36 -1.76 -0.46 13.88
N ARG A 37 -2.13 -1.73 14.08
CA ARG A 37 -1.31 -2.71 14.80
C ARG A 37 0.01 -2.95 14.09
N GLN A 38 0.00 -3.18 12.78
CA GLN A 38 1.23 -3.32 12.00
C GLN A 38 2.05 -2.02 12.03
N ALA A 39 1.40 -0.86 12.04
CA ALA A 39 2.08 0.43 12.14
C ALA A 39 2.80 0.58 13.49
N ALA A 40 2.13 0.23 14.59
CA ALA A 40 2.69 0.27 15.95
C ALA A 40 3.88 -0.71 16.13
N LEU A 41 3.90 -1.82 15.39
CA LEU A 41 4.97 -2.82 15.41
C LEU A 41 6.14 -2.52 14.44
N GLY A 42 6.17 -1.33 13.84
CA GLY A 42 7.27 -0.91 12.95
C GLY A 42 7.08 -1.26 11.47
N GLY A 43 5.87 -1.63 11.05
CA GLY A 43 5.46 -1.68 9.63
C GLY A 43 6.01 -2.84 8.80
N LYS A 44 6.84 -3.73 9.37
CA LYS A 44 7.44 -4.88 8.66
C LYS A 44 7.29 -6.19 9.43
N VAL A 45 6.06 -6.48 9.83
CA VAL A 45 5.75 -7.70 10.58
C VAL A 45 5.31 -8.79 9.60
N ILE A 46 6.26 -9.52 9.01
CA ILE A 46 5.96 -10.59 8.02
C ILE A 46 5.74 -11.98 8.65
N THR A 47 6.23 -12.20 9.87
CA THR A 47 6.29 -13.51 10.53
C THR A 47 5.21 -13.72 11.59
N ASN A 48 4.39 -12.71 11.87
CA ASN A 48 3.34 -12.84 12.87
C ASN A 48 2.22 -13.70 12.29
N VAL A 49 1.89 -14.79 12.97
CA VAL A 49 0.84 -15.74 12.58
C VAL A 49 -0.08 -15.87 13.78
N ASP A 50 -1.24 -15.24 13.70
CA ASP A 50 -2.25 -15.20 14.77
C ASP A 50 -3.67 -15.06 14.18
N TYR A 51 -4.63 -14.66 15.02
CA TYR A 51 -6.04 -14.46 14.66
C TYR A 51 -6.32 -13.20 13.82
N ASP A 52 -5.32 -12.36 13.53
CA ASP A 52 -5.51 -11.06 12.87
C ASP A 52 -5.65 -11.20 11.35
N VAL A 53 -6.86 -10.95 10.86
CA VAL A 53 -7.19 -11.02 9.42
C VAL A 53 -6.57 -9.90 8.59
N THR A 54 -5.90 -8.92 9.18
CA THR A 54 -5.16 -7.90 8.42
C THR A 54 -3.79 -8.41 7.95
N GLN A 55 -3.25 -9.43 8.60
CA GLN A 55 -1.92 -9.96 8.34
C GLN A 55 -1.75 -10.58 6.94
N PRO A 56 -2.75 -11.31 6.38
CA PRO A 56 -2.69 -11.83 5.02
C PRO A 56 -2.66 -10.77 3.92
N LEU A 57 -3.10 -9.53 4.19
CA LEU A 57 -2.96 -8.42 3.23
C LEU A 57 -1.48 -8.09 2.96
N TYR A 58 -0.60 -8.38 3.91
CA TYR A 58 0.84 -8.17 3.80
C TYR A 58 1.60 -9.46 3.47
N ASN A 59 1.21 -10.59 4.07
CA ASN A 59 1.79 -11.89 3.78
C ASN A 59 0.70 -12.98 3.70
N PRO A 60 0.25 -13.36 2.49
CA PRO A 60 -0.79 -14.38 2.30
C PRO A 60 -0.44 -15.75 2.90
N ALA A 61 0.84 -16.06 3.11
CA ALA A 61 1.26 -17.32 3.73
C ALA A 61 0.90 -17.43 5.23
N THR A 62 0.42 -16.35 5.85
CA THR A 62 0.02 -16.33 7.27
C THR A 62 -1.43 -16.74 7.52
N ILE A 63 -2.22 -16.97 6.46
CA ILE A 63 -3.62 -17.42 6.55
C ILE A 63 -3.69 -18.73 7.34
N ASN A 64 -4.47 -18.74 8.41
CA ASN A 64 -4.59 -19.89 9.31
C ASN A 64 -6.02 -20.07 9.83
N VAL A 65 -6.24 -21.09 10.67
CA VAL A 65 -7.58 -21.45 11.20
C VAL A 65 -8.02 -20.53 12.35
N GLU A 66 -7.09 -19.87 13.05
CA GLU A 66 -7.40 -18.94 14.14
C GLU A 66 -8.09 -17.67 13.65
N MET A 67 -7.93 -17.35 12.36
CA MET A 67 -8.59 -16.25 11.67
C MET A 67 -10.08 -16.51 11.36
N ASN A 68 -10.61 -17.70 11.66
CA ASN A 68 -11.98 -18.05 11.28
C ASN A 68 -13.02 -17.09 11.88
N ASN A 69 -13.90 -16.57 11.01
CA ASN A 69 -15.03 -15.71 11.37
C ASN A 69 -14.59 -14.40 12.05
N GLN A 70 -13.39 -13.94 11.72
CA GLN A 70 -12.83 -12.67 12.18
C GLN A 70 -13.00 -11.61 11.08
N LEU A 71 -13.43 -10.42 11.50
CA LEU A 71 -13.58 -9.23 10.65
C LEU A 71 -12.70 -8.12 11.22
N ALA A 72 -11.86 -7.52 10.38
CA ALA A 72 -11.09 -6.33 10.73
C ALA A 72 -11.47 -5.16 9.82
N LEU A 73 -11.65 -4.00 10.44
CA LEU A 73 -11.86 -2.71 9.78
C LEU A 73 -10.83 -1.74 10.34
N ASN A 74 -10.05 -1.13 9.46
CA ASN A 74 -9.02 -0.18 9.83
C ASN A 74 -9.18 1.12 9.07
N TYR A 75 -8.77 2.20 9.71
CA TYR A 75 -8.77 3.53 9.16
C TYR A 75 -7.48 4.24 9.54
N SER A 76 -6.89 4.97 8.59
CA SER A 76 -5.65 5.71 8.81
C SER A 76 -5.66 7.03 8.04
N SER A 77 -5.19 8.08 8.70
CA SER A 77 -4.95 9.38 8.09
C SER A 77 -3.50 9.45 7.62
N TYR A 78 -3.31 9.61 6.31
CA TYR A 78 -2.02 9.81 5.68
C TYR A 78 -1.67 11.31 5.57
N LEU A 79 -0.40 11.58 5.27
CA LEU A 79 0.12 12.93 5.01
C LEU A 79 -0.66 13.59 3.85
N GLY A 80 -0.86 14.91 3.96
CA GLY A 80 -1.61 15.67 2.95
C GLY A 80 -3.13 15.54 3.05
N GLY A 81 -3.66 15.05 4.17
CA GLY A 81 -5.11 14.93 4.40
C GLY A 81 -5.77 13.77 3.65
N ILE A 82 -4.98 12.87 3.09
CA ILE A 82 -5.47 11.66 2.42
C ILE A 82 -5.87 10.65 3.49
N ASN A 83 -7.07 10.09 3.37
CA ASN A 83 -7.54 9.03 4.27
C ASN A 83 -7.66 7.74 3.48
N TYR A 84 -7.24 6.64 4.09
CA TYR A 84 -7.41 5.30 3.53
C TYR A 84 -7.86 4.34 4.63
N GLY A 85 -8.50 3.26 4.22
CA GLY A 85 -9.03 2.28 5.15
C GLY A 85 -8.99 0.90 4.55
N THR A 86 -8.80 -0.09 5.40
CA THR A 86 -8.72 -1.48 4.98
C THR A 86 -9.81 -2.28 5.65
N ALA A 87 -10.34 -3.27 4.94
CA ALA A 87 -11.28 -4.23 5.47
C ALA A 87 -10.83 -5.63 5.09
N ALA A 88 -10.84 -6.55 6.05
CA ALA A 88 -10.48 -7.94 5.82
C ALA A 88 -11.37 -8.88 6.60
N TYR A 89 -11.65 -10.03 6.02
CA TYR A 89 -12.47 -11.08 6.61
C TYR A 89 -11.91 -12.45 6.24
N ALA A 90 -11.98 -13.39 7.17
CA ALA A 90 -11.59 -14.76 6.91
C ALA A 90 -12.64 -15.76 7.41
N TYR A 91 -12.77 -16.86 6.67
CA TYR A 91 -13.73 -17.91 6.94
C TYR A 91 -13.13 -19.29 6.64
N THR A 92 -13.17 -20.19 7.62
CA THR A 92 -12.75 -21.58 7.47
C THR A 92 -13.96 -22.44 7.18
N TRP A 93 -13.99 -23.05 6.00
CA TRP A 93 -15.11 -23.92 5.58
C TRP A 93 -15.09 -25.29 6.30
N ASP A 94 -13.93 -25.93 6.34
CA ASP A 94 -13.69 -27.18 7.06
C ASP A 94 -12.22 -27.23 7.48
N ARG A 95 -11.90 -27.93 8.57
CA ARG A 95 -10.52 -28.14 9.04
C ARG A 95 -9.62 -28.80 7.98
N ARG A 96 -10.21 -29.48 6.98
CA ARG A 96 -9.49 -30.08 5.84
C ARG A 96 -9.48 -29.22 4.58
N THR A 97 -10.37 -28.23 4.44
CA THR A 97 -10.53 -27.43 3.20
C THR A 97 -9.96 -26.02 3.29
N GLN A 98 -9.11 -25.76 4.28
CA GLN A 98 -8.38 -24.50 4.48
C GLN A 98 -9.25 -23.26 4.74
N THR A 99 -8.60 -22.15 5.09
CA THR A 99 -9.24 -20.86 5.41
C THR A 99 -9.26 -19.97 4.17
N PHE A 100 -10.43 -19.44 3.84
CA PHE A 100 -10.59 -18.40 2.82
C PHE A 100 -10.35 -17.04 3.45
N HIS A 101 -9.64 -16.17 2.74
CA HIS A 101 -9.38 -14.80 3.13
C HIS A 101 -9.80 -13.86 2.01
N ILE A 102 -10.47 -12.78 2.39
CA ILE A 102 -10.82 -11.68 1.50
C ILE A 102 -10.42 -10.37 2.17
N GLY A 103 -9.98 -9.42 1.37
CA GLY A 103 -9.73 -8.08 1.88
C GLY A 103 -9.59 -7.03 0.79
N VAL A 104 -9.71 -5.78 1.22
CA VAL A 104 -9.65 -4.58 0.39
C VAL A 104 -8.85 -3.51 1.15
N THR A 105 -8.07 -2.73 0.42
CA THR A 105 -7.20 -1.65 0.93
C THR A 105 -7.43 -0.35 0.17
#